data_AF-A0A4Q7KEM4-F1
#
_entry.id   AF-A0A4Q7KEM4-F1
#
_cell.length_a   1.000
_cell.length_b   1.000
_cell.length_c   1.000
_cell.angle_alpha   90.00
_cell.angle_beta   90.00
_cell.angle_gamma   90.00
#
_symmetry.space_group_name_H-M   'P 1'
#
loop_
_entity.id
_entity.type
_entity.pdbx_description
1 polymer ?
#
loop_
_entity_poly.entity_id
_entity_poly.type
_entity_poly.pdbx_seq_one_letter_code
_entity_poly.pdbx_strand_id
1 'polypeptide(L)'
;MITRVLLGLAGLAGLAWGGVLVYELVDRSFDEGIAIGTWFVAGPVVHDLLVAPVVAVVGVLVTRVLPAPFRAPVAVGAGLTALLALLAFPLLWRLDPAPVNPGLHDGDYPMALAVMIAVVWLGVLVSCLLARWRLSRRREDLS
;
A
#
# COMPACT_ATOMS: atom_id res chain seq x y z
N MET A 1 -25.05 -18.50 -2.43
CA MET A 1 -25.52 -18.22 -1.05
C MET A 1 -24.61 -18.90 -0.02
N ILE A 2 -24.35 -20.20 -0.13
CA ILE A 2 -23.45 -20.97 0.75
C ILE A 2 -22.08 -20.30 0.95
N THR A 3 -21.40 -19.86 -0.12
CA THR A 3 -20.09 -19.18 -0.01
C THR A 3 -20.11 -17.95 0.90
N ARG A 4 -21.18 -17.14 0.84
CA ARG A 4 -21.30 -15.95 1.69
C ARG A 4 -21.52 -16.32 3.15
N VAL A 5 -22.31 -17.36 3.40
CA VAL A 5 -22.53 -17.89 4.75
C VAL A 5 -21.23 -18.47 5.32
N LEU A 6 -20.50 -19.25 4.53
CA LEU A 6 -19.20 -19.80 4.95
C LEU A 6 -18.19 -18.70 5.25
N LEU A 7 -18.10 -17.66 4.41
CA LEU A 7 -17.25 -16.50 4.67
C LEU A 7 -17.68 -15.75 5.93
N GLY A 8 -18.99 -15.60 6.14
CA GLY A 8 -19.53 -14.98 7.35
C GLY A 8 -19.20 -15.78 8.61
N LEU A 9 -19.38 -17.10 8.59
CA LEU A 9 -19.04 -17.99 9.70
C LEU A 9 -17.54 -18.00 9.98
N ALA A 10 -16.71 -18.05 8.94
CA ALA A 10 -15.26 -17.97 9.09
C ALA A 10 -14.83 -16.63 9.72
N GLY A 11 -15.45 -15.52 9.28
CA GLY A 11 -15.21 -14.20 9.88
C GLY A 11 -15.63 -14.13 11.35
N LEU A 12 -16.81 -14.66 11.69
CA LEU A 12 -17.29 -14.72 13.08
C LEU A 12 -16.41 -15.60 13.96
N ALA A 13 -15.96 -16.75 13.46
CA ALA A 13 -15.03 -17.62 14.16
C ALA A 13 -13.69 -16.91 14.41
N GLY A 14 -13.17 -16.20 13.40
CA GLY A 14 -11.97 -15.37 13.54
C GLY A 14 -12.13 -14.25 14.55
N LEU A 15 -13.29 -13.57 14.55
CA LEU A 15 -13.62 -12.53 15.54
C LEU A 15 -13.69 -13.08 16.96
N ALA A 16 -14.36 -14.22 17.16
CA ALA A 16 -14.45 -14.87 18.45
C ALA A 16 -13.06 -15.30 18.95
N TRP A 17 -12.24 -15.90 18.08
CA TRP A 17 -10.88 -16.28 18.40
C TRP A 17 -10.00 -15.08 18.76
N GLY A 18 -10.07 -14.00 17.98
CA GLY A 18 -9.38 -12.75 18.28
C GLY A 18 -9.81 -12.15 19.63
N GLY A 19 -11.09 -12.24 19.97
CA GLY A 19 -11.61 -11.81 21.27
C GLY A 19 -11.02 -12.60 22.44
N VAL A 20 -10.89 -13.92 22.29
CA VAL A 20 -10.21 -14.78 23.30
C VAL A 20 -8.75 -14.37 23.46
N LEU A 21 -8.02 -14.13 22.37
CA LEU A 21 -6.62 -13.70 22.43
C LEU A 21 -6.45 -12.34 23.13
N VAL A 22 -7.34 -11.38 22.86
CA VAL A 22 -7.32 -10.07 23.55
C VAL A 22 -7.65 -10.23 25.03
N TYR A 23 -8.63 -11.07 25.38
CA TYR A 23 -8.97 -11.35 26.77
C TYR A 23 -7.78 -11.94 27.52
N GLU A 24 -7.15 -12.99 26.97
CA GLU A 24 -5.96 -13.62 27.57
C GLU A 24 -4.80 -12.64 27.75
N LEU A 25 -4.63 -11.70 26.83
CA LEU A 25 -3.58 -10.69 26.93
C LEU A 25 -3.88 -9.69 28.05
N VAL A 26 -5.10 -9.17 28.11
CA VAL A 26 -5.52 -8.20 29.14
C VAL A 26 -5.46 -8.85 30.53
N ASP A 27 -5.84 -10.12 30.64
CA ASP A 27 -5.76 -10.89 31.89
C ASP A 27 -4.32 -11.07 32.37
N ARG A 28 -3.36 -11.28 31.44
CA ARG A 28 -1.93 -11.34 31.77
C ARG A 28 -1.34 -9.97 32.12
N SER A 29 -1.69 -8.93 31.38
CA SER A 29 -1.15 -7.58 31.54
C SER A 29 -2.12 -6.52 31.00
N PHE A 30 -2.65 -5.71 31.91
CA PHE A 30 -3.56 -4.62 31.56
C PHE A 30 -2.88 -3.56 30.68
N ASP A 31 -1.61 -3.26 30.93
CA ASP A 31 -0.83 -2.30 30.16
C ASP A 31 -0.62 -2.76 28.70
N GLU A 32 -0.37 -4.06 28.49
CA GLU A 32 -0.29 -4.64 27.13
C GLU A 32 -1.64 -4.58 26.42
N GLY A 33 -2.73 -4.80 27.16
CA GLY A 33 -4.09 -4.62 26.68
C GLY A 33 -4.38 -3.20 26.17
N ILE A 34 -4.00 -2.17 26.94
CA ILE A 34 -4.12 -0.77 26.52
C ILE A 34 -3.24 -0.48 25.30
N ALA A 35 -2.01 -0.99 25.27
CA ALA A 35 -1.09 -0.77 24.16
C ALA A 35 -1.65 -1.34 22.84
N ILE A 36 -2.19 -2.56 22.86
CA ILE A 36 -2.83 -3.17 21.69
C ILE A 36 -4.10 -2.42 21.30
N GLY A 37 -4.97 -2.09 22.26
CA GLY A 37 -6.17 -1.30 21.99
C GLY A 37 -5.84 0.04 21.34
N THR A 38 -4.78 0.70 21.83
CA THR A 38 -4.27 1.95 21.25
C THR A 38 -3.77 1.73 19.84
N TRP A 39 -3.00 0.68 19.56
CA TRP A 39 -2.55 0.36 18.19
C TRP A 39 -3.71 0.07 17.23
N PHE A 40 -4.74 -0.66 17.68
CA PHE A 40 -5.93 -0.96 16.87
C PHE A 40 -6.75 0.27 16.50
N VAL A 41 -6.72 1.32 17.33
CA VAL A 41 -7.45 2.56 17.06
C VAL A 41 -6.54 3.58 16.36
N ALA A 42 -5.35 3.83 16.91
CA ALA A 42 -4.41 4.82 16.41
C ALA A 42 -3.93 4.49 15.00
N GLY A 43 -3.67 3.22 14.68
CA GLY A 43 -3.25 2.79 13.33
C GLY A 43 -4.25 3.22 12.25
N PRO A 44 -5.51 2.76 12.30
CA PRO A 44 -6.55 3.18 11.35
C PRO A 44 -6.84 4.67 11.37
N VAL A 45 -6.90 5.30 12.55
CA VAL A 45 -7.19 6.74 12.65
C VAL A 45 -6.08 7.57 11.99
N VAL A 46 -4.81 7.29 12.29
CA VAL A 46 -3.67 7.97 11.68
C VAL A 46 -3.62 7.69 10.18
N HIS A 47 -3.86 6.45 9.77
CA HIS A 47 -3.93 6.08 8.36
C HIS A 47 -5.01 6.88 7.63
N ASP A 48 -6.22 6.94 8.15
CA ASP A 48 -7.35 7.59 7.49
C ASP A 48 -7.22 9.12 7.50
N LEU A 49 -6.63 9.70 8.55
CA LEU A 49 -6.39 11.15 8.62
C LEU A 49 -5.20 11.62 7.78
N LEU A 50 -4.22 10.76 7.51
CA LEU A 50 -3.01 11.15 6.76
C LEU A 50 -3.01 10.59 5.34
N VAL A 51 -3.18 9.28 5.20
CA VAL A 51 -3.09 8.59 3.91
C VAL A 51 -4.28 8.95 3.04
N ALA A 52 -5.50 8.97 3.57
CA ALA A 52 -6.67 9.25 2.73
C ALA A 52 -6.63 10.66 2.11
N PRO A 53 -6.29 11.75 2.85
CA PRO A 53 -6.12 13.07 2.25
C PRO A 53 -4.99 13.13 1.22
N VAL A 54 -3.85 12.50 1.49
CA VAL A 54 -2.73 12.48 0.53
C VAL A 54 -3.14 11.75 -0.75
N VAL A 55 -3.77 10.59 -0.63
CA VAL A 55 -4.28 9.82 -1.78
C VAL A 55 -5.34 10.61 -2.54
N ALA A 56 -6.24 11.30 -1.83
CA ALA A 56 -7.26 12.15 -2.45
C ALA A 56 -6.62 13.30 -3.25
N VAL A 57 -5.64 14.00 -2.67
CA VAL A 57 -4.92 15.10 -3.35
C VAL A 57 -4.19 14.58 -4.58
N VAL A 58 -3.46 13.46 -4.46
CA VAL A 58 -2.76 12.84 -5.60
C VAL A 58 -3.75 12.42 -6.69
N GLY A 59 -4.87 11.80 -6.33
CA GLY A 59 -5.93 11.42 -7.28
C GLY A 59 -6.54 12.63 -7.99
N VAL A 60 -6.80 13.71 -7.26
CA VAL A 60 -7.27 14.98 -7.85
C VAL A 60 -6.23 15.57 -8.80
N LEU A 61 -4.95 15.58 -8.43
CA LEU A 61 -3.87 16.07 -9.29
C LEU A 61 -3.76 15.24 -10.56
N VAL A 62 -3.75 13.90 -10.46
CA VAL A 62 -3.71 13.00 -11.61
C VAL A 62 -4.91 13.24 -12.53
N THR A 63 -6.11 13.39 -12.00
CA THR A 63 -7.31 13.57 -12.81
C THR A 63 -7.40 14.95 -13.46
N ARG A 64 -6.90 16.02 -12.79
CA ARG A 64 -6.95 17.38 -13.34
C ARG A 64 -5.79 17.73 -14.26
N VAL A 65 -4.60 17.19 -14.01
CA VAL A 65 -3.39 17.54 -14.79
C VAL A 65 -3.24 16.64 -16.01
N LEU A 66 -3.58 15.35 -15.90
CA LEU A 66 -3.32 14.39 -16.97
C LEU A 66 -4.52 14.17 -17.89
N PRO A 67 -4.28 14.13 -19.21
CA PRO A 67 -5.23 13.61 -20.19
C PRO A 67 -5.75 12.21 -19.79
N ALA A 68 -7.02 11.93 -20.07
CA ALA A 68 -7.69 10.66 -19.73
C ALA A 68 -6.88 9.38 -20.01
N PRO A 69 -6.14 9.25 -21.15
CA PRO A 69 -5.36 8.05 -21.45
C PRO A 69 -4.21 7.75 -20.49
N PHE A 70 -3.71 8.77 -19.79
CA PHE A 70 -2.54 8.66 -18.91
C PHE A 70 -2.90 8.54 -17.43
N ARG A 71 -4.17 8.78 -17.07
CA ARG A 71 -4.62 8.80 -15.67
C ARG A 71 -4.42 7.44 -14.99
N ALA A 72 -4.85 6.35 -15.63
CA ALA A 72 -4.76 5.02 -15.03
C ALA A 72 -3.31 4.53 -14.86
N PRO A 73 -2.43 4.57 -15.88
CA PRO A 73 -1.03 4.19 -15.70
C PRO A 73 -0.32 4.98 -14.61
N VAL A 74 -0.51 6.30 -14.57
CA VAL A 74 0.14 7.16 -13.57
C VAL A 74 -0.41 6.92 -12.16
N ALA A 75 -1.73 6.74 -12.01
CA ALA A 75 -2.32 6.40 -10.71
C ALA A 75 -1.77 5.08 -10.16
N VAL A 76 -1.64 4.05 -11.00
CA VAL A 76 -1.03 2.76 -10.63
C VAL A 76 0.44 2.93 -10.25
N GLY A 77 1.21 3.66 -11.05
CA GLY A 77 2.63 3.93 -10.77
C GLY A 77 2.84 4.66 -9.45
N ALA A 78 2.01 5.68 -9.16
CA ALA A 78 2.04 6.41 -7.90
C ALA A 78 1.71 5.49 -6.72
N GLY A 79 0.67 4.64 -6.84
CA GLY A 79 0.28 3.68 -5.81
C GLY A 79 1.38 2.64 -5.53
N LEU A 80 2.00 2.08 -6.57
CA LEU A 80 3.13 1.15 -6.42
C LEU A 80 4.35 1.83 -5.79
N THR A 81 4.65 3.08 -6.18
CA THR A 81 5.73 3.87 -5.57
C THR A 81 5.50 4.07 -4.08
N ALA A 82 4.28 4.44 -3.69
CA ALA A 82 3.91 4.62 -2.28
C ALA A 82 4.03 3.31 -1.49
N LEU A 83 3.58 2.18 -2.06
CA LEU A 83 3.70 0.87 -1.45
C LEU A 83 5.18 0.46 -1.27
N LEU A 84 6.01 0.64 -2.29
CA LEU A 84 7.45 0.37 -2.21
C LEU A 84 8.13 1.23 -1.13
N ALA A 85 7.79 2.51 -1.06
CA ALA A 85 8.31 3.41 -0.04
C ALA A 85 7.88 2.97 1.38
N LEU A 86 6.61 2.57 1.54
CA LEU A 86 6.09 2.07 2.83
C LEU A 86 6.79 0.77 3.27
N LEU A 87 7.03 -0.16 2.34
CA LEU A 87 7.76 -1.40 2.61
C LEU A 87 9.24 -1.16 2.91
N ALA A 88 9.85 -0.18 2.25
CA ALA A 88 11.24 0.18 2.49
C ALA A 88 11.43 1.02 3.77
N PHE A 89 10.40 1.72 4.24
CA PHE A 89 10.50 2.66 5.36
C PHE A 89 11.11 2.01 6.62
N PRO A 90 10.69 0.83 7.11
CA PRO A 90 11.31 0.20 8.28
C PRO A 90 12.78 -0.19 8.07
N LEU A 91 13.17 -0.48 6.82
CA LEU A 91 14.53 -0.88 6.47
C LEU A 91 15.47 0.33 6.41
N LEU A 92 14.93 1.49 6.03
CA LEU A 92 15.64 2.78 6.02
C LEU A 92 15.66 3.42 7.42
N TRP A 93 14.59 3.28 8.19
CA TRP A 93 14.39 3.87 9.53
C TRP A 93 14.67 2.85 10.64
N ARG A 94 15.88 2.28 10.66
CA ARG A 94 16.30 1.35 11.72
C ARG A 94 16.75 2.14 12.95
N LEU A 95 15.87 2.22 13.97
CA LEU A 95 16.18 2.85 15.27
C LEU A 95 17.06 1.98 16.17
N ASP A 96 16.92 0.65 16.07
CA ASP A 96 17.77 -0.33 16.74
C ASP A 96 18.28 -1.36 15.72
N PRO A 97 19.60 -1.46 15.47
CA PRO A 97 20.14 -2.51 14.62
C PRO A 97 19.97 -3.84 15.36
N ALA A 98 18.99 -4.63 14.94
CA ALA A 98 18.93 -6.05 15.28
C ALA A 98 20.29 -6.72 15.00
N PRO A 99 20.62 -7.85 15.67
CA PRO A 99 21.85 -8.58 15.44
C PRO A 99 22.07 -8.79 13.93
N VAL A 100 23.28 -8.47 13.45
CA VAL A 100 23.60 -8.44 12.02
C VAL A 100 23.30 -9.83 11.43
N ASN A 101 22.21 -9.91 10.67
CA ASN A 101 21.90 -11.06 9.84
C ASN A 101 22.55 -10.84 8.46
N PRO A 102 23.59 -11.61 8.09
CA PRO A 102 24.30 -11.46 6.83
C PRO A 102 23.34 -11.47 5.64
N GLY A 103 23.46 -10.49 4.75
CA GLY A 103 22.62 -10.36 3.55
C GLY A 103 21.27 -9.67 3.76
N LEU A 104 20.72 -9.64 4.98
CA LEU A 104 19.58 -8.77 5.28
C LEU A 104 20.08 -7.35 5.59
N HIS A 105 21.12 -7.18 6.40
CA HIS A 105 21.54 -5.85 6.84
C HIS A 105 22.55 -5.16 5.91
N ASP A 106 23.15 -5.91 4.98
CA ASP A 106 24.23 -5.44 4.11
C ASP A 106 23.74 -4.90 2.76
N GLY A 107 22.42 -4.95 2.52
CA GLY A 107 21.81 -4.48 1.27
C GLY A 107 21.71 -2.96 1.21
N ASP A 108 22.12 -2.37 0.09
CA ASP A 108 21.88 -0.96 -0.22
C ASP A 108 20.38 -0.73 -0.53
N TYR A 109 19.59 -0.60 0.53
CA TYR A 109 18.15 -0.39 0.45
C TYR A 109 17.73 0.90 -0.29
N PRO A 110 18.42 2.04 -0.12
CA PRO A 110 18.17 3.22 -0.95
C PRO A 110 18.32 2.92 -2.45
N MET A 111 19.40 2.25 -2.85
CA MET A 111 19.63 1.88 -4.25
C MET A 111 18.59 0.88 -4.75
N ALA A 112 18.27 -0.15 -3.96
CA ALA A 112 17.24 -1.12 -4.31
C ALA A 112 15.86 -0.47 -4.50
N LEU A 113 15.48 0.45 -3.59
CA LEU A 113 14.23 1.21 -3.71
C LEU A 113 14.24 2.09 -4.97
N ALA A 114 15.33 2.80 -5.24
CA ALA A 114 15.47 3.65 -6.42
C ALA A 114 15.33 2.84 -7.72
N VAL A 115 15.97 1.68 -7.80
CA VAL A 115 15.85 0.76 -8.94
C VAL A 115 14.41 0.28 -9.11
N MET A 116 13.74 -0.13 -8.03
CA MET A 116 12.35 -0.59 -8.11
C MET A 116 11.39 0.52 -8.56
N ILE A 117 11.56 1.74 -8.05
CA ILE A 117 10.80 2.90 -8.51
C ILE A 117 11.07 3.16 -9.99
N ALA A 118 12.33 3.12 -10.44
CA ALA A 118 12.67 3.31 -11.84
C ALA A 118 12.00 2.27 -12.75
N VAL A 119 11.97 1.00 -12.35
CA VAL A 119 11.28 -0.08 -13.07
C VAL A 119 9.77 0.18 -13.17
N VAL A 120 9.13 0.61 -12.06
CA VAL A 120 7.71 0.97 -12.06
C VAL A 120 7.43 2.08 -13.06
N TRP A 121 8.20 3.16 -13.03
CA TRP A 121 7.98 4.31 -13.92
C TRP A 121 8.33 4.03 -15.38
N LEU A 122 9.26 3.11 -15.64
CA LEU A 122 9.49 2.59 -17.00
C LEU A 122 8.23 1.89 -17.53
N GLY A 123 7.57 1.06 -16.72
CA GLY A 123 6.31 0.42 -17.07
C GLY A 123 5.17 1.43 -17.31
N VAL A 124 5.10 2.49 -16.50
CA VAL A 124 4.16 3.61 -16.70
C VAL A 124 4.41 4.30 -18.04
N LEU A 125 5.67 4.64 -18.34
CA LEU A 125 6.05 5.29 -19.59
C LEU A 125 5.64 4.46 -20.80
N VAL A 126 5.96 3.16 -20.81
CA VAL A 126 5.57 2.23 -21.87
C VAL A 126 4.04 2.20 -22.03
N SER A 127 3.30 2.10 -20.91
CA SER A 127 1.83 2.09 -20.93
C SER A 127 1.24 3.38 -21.51
N CYS A 128 1.80 4.53 -21.17
CA CYS A 128 1.41 5.83 -21.71
C CYS A 128 1.68 5.93 -23.21
N LEU A 129 2.85 5.48 -23.67
CA LEU A 129 3.19 5.46 -25.11
C LEU A 129 2.23 4.57 -25.89
N LEU A 130 1.91 3.38 -25.38
CA LEU A 130 0.93 2.48 -25.98
C LEU A 130 -0.48 3.09 -26.01
N ALA A 131 -0.90 3.77 -24.95
CA ALA A 131 -2.20 4.45 -24.90
C ALA A 131 -2.28 5.56 -25.96
N ARG A 132 -1.21 6.36 -26.09
CA ARG A 132 -1.11 7.42 -27.12
C ARG A 132 -1.19 6.84 -28.54
N TRP A 133 -0.45 5.78 -28.81
CA TRP A 133 -0.41 5.14 -30.12
C TRP A 133 -1.76 4.53 -30.54
N ARG A 134 -2.50 3.97 -29.58
CA ARG A 134 -3.86 3.45 -29.83
C ARG A 134 -4.85 4.54 -30.20
N LEU A 135 -4.67 5.75 -29.66
CA LEU A 135 -5.55 6.89 -29.94
C LEU A 135 -5.26 7.53 -31.29
N SER A 136 -4.00 7.56 -31.72
CA SER A 136 -3.66 8.06 -33.06
C SER A 136 -4.24 7.16 -34.15
N ARG A 137 -4.11 5.83 -34.02
CA ARG A 137 -4.69 4.88 -34.99
C ARG A 137 -6.21 4.99 -35.11
N ARG A 138 -6.92 5.11 -33.99
CA ARG A 138 -8.39 5.26 -33.99
C ARG A 138 -8.88 6.52 -34.72
N ARG A 139 -8.06 7.57 -34.82
CA ARG A 139 -8.39 8.77 -35.58
C ARG A 139 -8.24 8.56 -37.09
N GLU A 140 -7.28 7.76 -37.51
CA GLU A 140 -7.03 7.43 -38.92
C GLU A 140 -8.16 6.56 -39.50
N ASP A 141 -8.76 5.67 -38.70
CA ASP A 141 -9.86 4.80 -39.13
C ASP A 141 -11.22 5.54 -39.33
N LEU A 142 -11.34 6.78 -38.85
CA LEU A 142 -12.60 7.55 -38.85
C LEU A 142 -12.64 8.68 -39.89
N SER A 143 -11.56 8.89 -40.64
CA SER A 143 -11.42 9.90 -41.71
C SER A 143 -11.49 9.26 -43.10
#